data_AF-A0A1W9TFQ2-F1
#
_entry.id   AF-A0A1W9TFQ2-F1
#
_cell.length_a   1.000
_cell.length_b   1.000
_cell.length_c   1.000
_cell.angle_alpha   90.00
_cell.angle_beta   90.00
_cell.angle_gamma   90.00
#
_symmetry.space_group_name_H-M   'P 1'
#
loop_
_entity.id
_entity.type
_entity.pdbx_description
1 polymer ?
#
loop_
_entity_poly.entity_id
_entity_poly.type
_entity_poly.pdbx_seq_one_letter_code
_entity_poly.pdbx_strand_id
1 'polypeptide(L)'
;MSSIAVHFVPGAAVMPLGPLWIYLSVGGAVVLFPLLIFLFKSTKKRNAPSKPNKQSIPQNAGIQQILEVLQKSNSLVLLAASGLTDLPVTIPVNLAVSLAGTGSCLLIDLDSKRDALAKVFEVDSSKIETHLKISPVPTEFKNLSVWPARYFDLLKQMNLRSLLDAANKKYDHILLYAPYLTVLADRKQIASCSKQAIIFCKDDEKSTQLRRLLKTCDCKILLEA
;
A
#
# COMPACT_ATOMS: atom_id res chain seq x y z
N MET A 1 27.60 54.90 64.26
CA MET A 1 26.23 54.73 64.79
C MET A 1 25.40 54.17 63.66
N SER A 2 25.17 52.85 63.67
CA SER A 2 24.61 52.10 62.55
C SER A 2 23.09 52.06 62.64
N SER A 3 22.42 52.48 61.57
CA SER A 3 20.97 52.52 61.46
C SER A 3 20.45 51.16 60.97
N ILE A 4 19.59 50.51 61.76
CA ILE A 4 18.98 49.21 61.45
C ILE A 4 17.64 49.49 60.74
N ALA A 5 17.56 49.16 59.45
CA ALA A 5 16.32 49.19 58.68
C ALA A 5 15.57 47.87 58.85
N VAL A 6 14.37 47.93 59.44
CA VAL A 6 13.45 46.79 59.57
C VAL A 6 12.52 46.79 58.35
N HIS A 7 12.66 45.81 57.46
CA HIS A 7 11.76 45.61 56.33
C HIS A 7 10.58 44.73 56.75
N PHE A 8 9.38 45.29 56.71
CA PHE A 8 8.10 44.58 56.82
C PHE A 8 7.78 43.92 55.48
N VAL A 9 7.53 42.60 55.48
CA VAL A 9 7.01 41.85 54.32
C VAL A 9 5.49 41.69 54.50
N PRO A 10 4.65 42.17 53.57
CA PRO A 10 3.21 41.92 53.63
C PRO A 10 2.89 40.48 53.22
N GLY A 11 2.11 39.80 54.06
CA GLY A 11 1.62 38.44 53.81
C GLY A 11 0.68 38.37 52.61
N ALA A 12 0.94 37.41 51.70
CA ALA A 12 0.07 37.09 50.59
C ALA A 12 -1.18 36.34 51.10
N ALA A 13 -2.36 36.89 50.81
CA ALA A 13 -3.63 36.23 51.05
C ALA A 13 -3.79 35.04 50.07
N VAL A 14 -3.86 33.83 50.60
CA VAL A 14 -4.19 32.62 49.84
C VAL A 14 -5.71 32.56 49.69
N MET A 15 -6.23 32.83 48.50
CA MET A 15 -7.64 32.55 48.18
C MET A 15 -7.80 31.05 47.85
N PRO A 16 -8.81 30.35 48.41
CA PRO A 16 -9.09 28.96 48.07
C PRO A 16 -9.73 28.88 46.67
N LEU A 17 -8.98 28.36 45.71
CA LEU A 17 -9.50 27.91 44.41
C LEU A 17 -10.30 26.62 44.61
N GLY A 18 -11.62 26.74 44.68
CA GLY A 18 -12.55 25.64 44.45
C GLY A 18 -13.94 26.20 44.11
N PRO A 19 -14.85 25.42 43.51
CA PRO A 19 -14.71 24.33 42.56
C PRO A 19 -15.36 24.75 41.22
N LEU A 20 -14.77 25.72 40.51
CA LEU A 20 -15.36 26.22 39.24
C LEU A 20 -15.27 25.21 38.08
N TRP A 21 -14.41 24.20 38.21
CA TRP A 21 -14.19 23.16 37.18
C TRP A 21 -15.31 22.11 37.11
N ILE A 22 -16.13 21.97 38.15
CA ILE A 22 -17.20 20.95 38.19
C ILE A 22 -18.40 21.39 37.32
N TYR A 23 -18.64 22.68 37.16
CA TYR A 23 -19.76 23.17 36.33
C TYR A 23 -19.47 23.18 34.82
N LEU A 24 -18.19 23.19 34.42
CA LEU A 24 -17.78 23.12 33.02
C LEU A 24 -17.86 21.71 32.42
N SER A 25 -17.78 20.66 33.26
CA SER A 25 -17.80 19.27 32.80
C SER A 25 -19.22 18.69 32.64
N VAL A 26 -20.21 19.19 33.39
CA VAL A 26 -21.60 18.69 33.29
C VAL A 26 -22.37 19.37 32.15
N GLY A 27 -22.16 20.66 31.91
CA GLY A 27 -22.85 21.40 30.83
C GLY A 27 -22.40 20.99 29.42
N GLY A 28 -21.11 20.69 29.22
CA GLY A 28 -20.57 20.30 27.92
C GLY A 28 -21.05 18.92 27.44
N ALA A 29 -21.23 17.97 28.36
CA ALA A 29 -21.65 16.60 28.03
C ALA A 29 -23.10 16.52 27.52
N VAL A 30 -24.00 17.36 28.05
CA VAL A 30 -25.44 17.32 27.71
C VAL A 30 -25.72 17.90 26.31
N VAL A 31 -24.87 18.80 25.80
CA VAL A 31 -25.04 19.40 24.46
C VAL A 31 -24.25 18.65 23.38
N LEU A 32 -23.05 18.15 23.69
CA LEU A 32 -22.20 17.46 22.70
C LEU A 32 -22.70 16.05 22.34
N PHE A 33 -23.29 15.32 23.29
CA PHE A 33 -23.74 13.95 23.07
C PHE A 33 -24.92 13.83 22.06
N PRO A 34 -26.00 14.65 22.14
CA PRO A 34 -27.06 14.61 21.12
C PRO A 34 -26.59 15.12 19.75
N LEU A 35 -25.63 16.07 19.68
CA LEU A 35 -25.06 16.54 18.42
C LEU A 35 -24.24 15.45 17.71
N LEU A 36 -23.45 14.68 18.46
CA LEU A 36 -22.70 13.53 17.94
C LEU A 36 -23.62 12.41 17.43
N ILE A 37 -24.73 12.12 18.13
CA ILE A 37 -25.73 11.15 17.67
C ILE A 37 -26.44 11.64 16.40
N PHE A 38 -26.72 12.95 16.29
CA PHE A 38 -27.32 13.55 15.10
C PHE A 38 -26.38 13.48 13.89
N LEU A 39 -25.09 13.79 14.07
CA LEU A 39 -24.07 13.68 13.02
C LEU A 39 -23.84 12.22 12.58
N PHE A 40 -23.91 11.24 13.50
CA PHE A 40 -23.79 9.83 13.15
C PHE A 40 -25.05 9.21 12.51
N LYS A 41 -26.25 9.75 12.74
CA LYS A 41 -27.48 9.28 12.07
C LYS A 41 -27.69 9.88 10.68
N SER A 42 -26.97 10.94 10.31
CA SER A 42 -27.12 11.66 9.04
C SER A 42 -26.54 10.97 7.80
N THR A 43 -25.81 9.86 7.92
CA THR A 43 -25.14 9.22 6.75
C THR A 43 -25.83 7.95 6.25
N LYS A 44 -27.09 7.70 6.64
CA LYS A 44 -27.79 6.47 6.24
C LYS A 44 -29.14 6.74 5.57
N LYS A 45 -29.12 7.21 4.32
CA LYS A 45 -30.16 6.92 3.33
C LYS A 45 -29.58 6.65 1.93
N ARG A 46 -29.88 5.42 1.51
CA ARG A 46 -29.64 4.72 0.25
C ARG A 46 -29.82 5.57 -1.00
N ASN A 47 -28.95 5.33 -1.97
CA ASN A 47 -29.35 5.00 -3.35
C ASN A 47 -28.54 3.78 -3.80
N ALA A 48 -29.22 2.68 -4.10
CA ALA A 48 -28.62 1.51 -4.72
C ALA A 48 -28.27 1.88 -6.17
N PRO A 49 -27.03 1.67 -6.65
CA PRO A 49 -26.73 1.86 -8.06
C PRO A 49 -27.41 0.74 -8.87
N SER A 50 -28.19 1.14 -9.87
CA SER A 50 -28.64 0.27 -10.96
C SER A 50 -27.41 -0.42 -11.56
N LYS A 51 -27.42 -1.76 -11.59
CA LYS A 51 -26.38 -2.57 -12.24
C LYS A 51 -26.14 -2.06 -13.67
N PRO A 52 -24.95 -1.55 -14.03
CA PRO A 52 -24.57 -1.52 -15.42
C PRO A 52 -24.18 -2.95 -15.81
N ASN A 53 -24.96 -3.54 -16.72
CA ASN A 53 -24.59 -4.73 -17.46
C ASN A 53 -23.38 -4.39 -18.35
N LYS A 54 -22.18 -4.39 -17.76
CA LYS A 54 -20.92 -4.48 -18.51
C LYS A 54 -20.60 -5.95 -18.62
N GLN A 55 -20.73 -6.49 -19.83
CA GLN A 55 -20.18 -7.79 -20.19
C GLN A 55 -18.73 -7.84 -19.67
N SER A 56 -18.51 -8.69 -18.67
CA SER A 56 -17.19 -9.08 -18.24
C SER A 56 -16.50 -9.72 -19.43
N ILE A 57 -15.36 -9.15 -19.85
CA ILE A 57 -14.37 -9.88 -20.64
C ILE A 57 -14.21 -11.27 -19.97
N PRO A 58 -14.30 -12.38 -20.71
CA PRO A 58 -14.09 -13.70 -20.13
C PRO A 58 -12.73 -13.69 -19.43
N GLN A 59 -12.70 -13.84 -18.11
CA GLN A 59 -11.51 -13.64 -17.27
C GLN A 59 -10.28 -14.44 -17.77
N ASN A 60 -10.50 -15.53 -18.51
CA ASN A 60 -9.44 -16.38 -19.03
C ASN A 60 -8.80 -15.84 -20.32
N ALA A 61 -9.52 -15.09 -21.16
CA ALA A 61 -8.98 -14.58 -22.43
C ALA A 61 -7.97 -13.43 -22.19
N GLY A 62 -8.24 -12.55 -21.21
CA GLY A 62 -7.34 -11.46 -20.84
C GLY A 62 -6.03 -11.97 -20.21
N ILE A 63 -6.09 -13.01 -19.39
CA ILE A 63 -4.90 -13.57 -18.72
C ILE A 63 -3.95 -14.22 -19.72
N GLN A 64 -4.45 -14.93 -20.73
CA GLN A 64 -3.57 -15.54 -21.76
C GLN A 64 -2.82 -14.49 -22.57
N GLN A 65 -3.52 -13.42 -22.99
CA GLN A 65 -2.87 -12.30 -23.68
C GLN A 65 -1.78 -11.66 -22.81
N ILE A 66 -2.04 -11.47 -21.51
CA ILE A 66 -1.04 -10.98 -20.57
C ILE A 66 0.16 -11.93 -20.51
N LEU A 67 -0.07 -13.24 -20.38
CA LEU A 67 1.00 -14.24 -20.32
C LEU A 67 1.87 -14.25 -21.58
N GLU A 68 1.27 -14.18 -22.76
CA GLU A 68 2.02 -14.09 -24.02
C GLU A 68 2.94 -12.86 -24.08
N VAL A 69 2.44 -11.72 -23.60
CA VAL A 69 3.22 -10.48 -23.50
C VAL A 69 4.36 -10.65 -22.50
N LEU A 70 4.08 -11.22 -21.32
CA LEU A 70 5.07 -11.42 -20.25
C LEU A 70 6.19 -12.36 -20.70
N GLN A 71 5.86 -13.47 -21.37
CA GLN A 71 6.83 -14.46 -21.87
C GLN A 71 7.79 -13.89 -22.93
N LYS A 72 7.35 -12.87 -23.69
CA LYS A 72 8.18 -12.19 -24.71
C LYS A 72 8.90 -10.96 -24.17
N SER A 73 8.58 -10.51 -22.97
CA SER A 73 9.13 -9.30 -22.37
C SER A 73 10.42 -9.59 -21.59
N ASN A 74 11.09 -8.55 -21.10
CA ASN A 74 12.21 -8.74 -20.17
C ASN A 74 11.74 -9.42 -18.87
N SER A 75 12.68 -9.93 -18.08
CA SER A 75 12.42 -10.59 -16.81
C SER A 75 11.56 -9.75 -15.85
N LEU A 76 11.71 -8.42 -15.85
CA LEU A 76 11.11 -7.53 -14.85
C LEU A 76 9.89 -6.77 -15.38
N VAL A 77 8.69 -7.01 -14.85
CA VAL A 77 7.45 -6.32 -15.24
C VAL A 77 6.70 -5.76 -14.04
N LEU A 78 6.29 -4.50 -14.15
CA LEU A 78 5.39 -3.86 -13.19
C LEU A 78 3.93 -4.10 -13.53
N LEU A 79 3.18 -4.68 -12.59
CA LEU A 79 1.73 -4.82 -12.65
C LEU A 79 1.12 -3.64 -11.88
N ALA A 80 0.69 -2.62 -12.62
CA ALA A 80 0.31 -1.33 -12.06
C ALA A 80 -1.19 -1.08 -12.15
N ALA A 81 -1.76 -0.56 -11.07
CA ALA A 81 -3.12 -0.04 -11.06
C ALA A 81 -3.24 1.21 -10.18
N SER A 82 -4.40 1.86 -10.28
CA SER A 82 -4.80 2.95 -9.39
C SER A 82 -5.64 2.47 -8.20
N GLY A 83 -6.12 1.22 -8.21
CA GLY A 83 -6.85 0.62 -7.11
C GLY A 83 -6.97 -0.91 -7.17
N LEU A 84 -7.32 -1.52 -6.03
CA LEU A 84 -7.50 -2.99 -5.90
C LEU A 84 -8.57 -3.58 -6.81
N THR A 85 -9.60 -2.79 -7.10
CA THR A 85 -10.70 -3.24 -7.94
C THR A 85 -10.27 -3.51 -9.36
N ASP A 86 -9.18 -2.87 -9.78
CA ASP A 86 -8.57 -3.01 -11.10
C ASP A 86 -7.49 -4.10 -11.09
N LEU A 87 -6.71 -4.21 -10.01
CA LEU A 87 -5.69 -5.25 -9.84
C LEU A 87 -5.84 -6.00 -8.49
N PRO A 88 -6.80 -6.93 -8.39
CA PRO A 88 -6.90 -7.84 -7.25
C PRO A 88 -5.69 -8.78 -7.22
N VAL A 89 -5.27 -9.20 -6.02
CA VAL A 89 -4.07 -10.05 -5.80
C VAL A 89 -4.14 -11.40 -6.52
N THR A 90 -5.33 -11.88 -6.88
CA THR A 90 -5.51 -13.12 -7.63
C THR A 90 -4.89 -13.07 -9.03
N ILE A 91 -4.91 -11.91 -9.70
CA ILE A 91 -4.30 -11.74 -11.02
C ILE A 91 -2.78 -11.95 -10.98
N PRO A 92 -1.99 -11.18 -10.20
CA PRO A 92 -0.54 -11.37 -10.15
C PRO A 92 -0.13 -12.76 -9.65
N VAL A 93 -0.90 -13.35 -8.73
CA VAL A 93 -0.65 -14.72 -8.25
C VAL A 93 -0.82 -15.74 -9.38
N ASN A 94 -1.93 -15.69 -10.12
CA ASN A 94 -2.17 -16.62 -11.22
C ASN A 94 -1.12 -16.47 -12.33
N LEU A 95 -0.75 -15.22 -12.66
CA LEU A 95 0.32 -14.95 -13.63
C LEU A 95 1.66 -15.53 -13.16
N ALA A 96 2.02 -15.33 -11.88
CA ALA A 96 3.27 -15.84 -11.33
C ALA A 96 3.32 -17.36 -11.31
N VAL A 97 2.21 -18.03 -10.95
CA VAL A 97 2.11 -19.50 -10.99
C VAL A 97 2.26 -20.02 -12.42
N SER A 98 1.63 -19.38 -13.41
CA SER A 98 1.79 -19.77 -14.81
C SER A 98 3.23 -19.59 -15.31
N LEU A 99 3.88 -18.46 -14.99
CA LEU A 99 5.28 -18.19 -15.36
C LEU A 99 6.26 -19.12 -14.64
N ALA A 100 5.95 -19.55 -13.41
CA ALA A 100 6.76 -20.53 -12.67
C ALA A 100 6.84 -21.89 -13.38
N GLY A 101 5.86 -22.19 -14.25
CA GLY A 101 5.87 -23.37 -15.12
C GLY A 101 6.90 -23.31 -16.25
N THR A 102 7.37 -22.13 -16.64
CA THR A 102 8.35 -21.93 -17.72
C THR A 102 9.74 -21.50 -17.24
N GLY A 103 9.85 -21.00 -16.01
CA GLY A 103 11.11 -20.55 -15.43
C GLY A 103 10.98 -20.17 -13.96
N SER A 104 12.08 -19.75 -13.35
CA SER A 104 12.09 -19.20 -12.00
C SER A 104 11.36 -17.86 -11.93
N CYS A 105 10.37 -17.74 -11.05
CA CYS A 105 9.52 -16.56 -10.92
C CYS A 105 9.61 -15.96 -9.51
N LEU A 106 9.78 -14.64 -9.44
CA LEU A 106 9.68 -13.85 -8.22
C LEU A 106 8.49 -12.90 -8.31
N LEU A 107 7.58 -12.98 -7.34
CA LEU A 107 6.46 -12.04 -7.20
C LEU A 107 6.68 -11.14 -5.98
N ILE A 108 6.79 -9.83 -6.21
CA ILE A 108 7.10 -8.82 -5.19
C ILE A 108 5.85 -8.03 -4.85
N ASP A 109 5.48 -7.98 -3.57
CA ASP A 109 4.36 -7.18 -3.08
C ASP A 109 4.82 -5.76 -2.70
N LEU A 110 4.24 -4.73 -3.30
CA LEU A 110 4.45 -3.33 -2.91
C LEU A 110 3.26 -2.78 -2.10
N ASP A 111 2.25 -3.59 -1.78
CA ASP A 111 1.11 -3.21 -0.98
C ASP A 111 1.33 -3.46 0.52
N SER A 112 2.18 -2.62 1.13
CA SER A 112 2.52 -2.72 2.56
C SER A 112 1.31 -2.58 3.49
N LYS A 113 0.22 -1.95 3.02
CA LYS A 113 -1.00 -1.78 3.83
C LYS A 113 -1.71 -3.11 4.09
N ARG A 114 -1.68 -4.03 3.12
CA ARG A 114 -2.41 -5.30 3.21
C ARG A 114 -1.51 -6.51 3.34
N ASP A 115 -0.26 -6.42 2.91
CA ASP A 115 0.69 -7.55 2.83
C ASP A 115 0.01 -8.77 2.21
N ALA A 116 -0.55 -8.55 1.01
CA ALA A 116 -1.52 -9.46 0.42
C ALA A 116 -0.87 -10.78 0.01
N LEU A 117 0.38 -10.76 -0.47
CA LEU A 117 1.09 -11.99 -0.81
C LEU A 117 1.45 -12.80 0.43
N ALA A 118 1.81 -12.16 1.55
CA ALA A 118 2.07 -12.90 2.79
C ALA A 118 0.85 -13.70 3.24
N LYS A 119 -0.34 -13.11 3.09
CA LYS A 119 -1.61 -13.78 3.41
C LYS A 119 -1.94 -14.91 2.46
N VAL A 120 -1.73 -14.70 1.15
CA VAL A 120 -2.03 -15.73 0.12
C VAL A 120 -1.12 -16.95 0.27
N PHE A 121 0.15 -16.73 0.60
CA PHE A 121 1.16 -17.80 0.72
C PHE A 121 1.47 -18.19 2.17
N GLU A 122 0.63 -17.77 3.12
CA GLU A 122 0.76 -18.09 4.55
C GLU A 122 2.16 -17.81 5.13
N VAL A 123 2.82 -16.76 4.65
CA VAL A 123 4.14 -16.36 5.11
C VAL A 123 4.02 -15.71 6.48
N ASP A 124 4.57 -16.36 7.49
CA ASP A 124 4.63 -15.82 8.84
C ASP A 124 5.66 -14.67 8.92
N SER A 125 5.22 -13.49 8.49
CA SER A 125 6.04 -12.28 8.49
C SER A 125 6.33 -11.74 9.90
N SER A 126 5.73 -12.33 10.95
CA SER A 126 5.96 -11.95 12.35
C SER A 126 7.20 -12.60 12.96
N LYS A 127 7.63 -13.74 12.41
CA LYS A 127 8.81 -14.49 12.89
C LYS A 127 10.12 -14.08 12.24
N ILE A 128 10.11 -13.03 11.42
CA ILE A 128 11.31 -12.59 10.72
C ILE A 128 12.19 -11.86 11.71
N GLU A 129 13.21 -12.57 12.16
CA GLU A 129 14.25 -12.00 13.01
C GLU A 129 14.92 -10.85 12.26
N THR A 130 14.90 -9.67 12.88
CA THR A 130 15.46 -8.41 12.36
C THR A 130 16.96 -8.46 12.06
N HIS A 131 17.64 -9.55 12.43
CA HIS A 131 19.07 -9.78 12.25
C HIS A 131 19.39 -10.70 11.06
N LEU A 132 18.38 -11.35 10.48
CA LEU A 132 18.57 -12.25 9.34
C LEU A 132 18.54 -11.48 8.03
N LYS A 133 19.36 -11.94 7.07
CA LYS A 133 19.39 -11.44 5.71
C LYS A 133 18.04 -11.73 5.05
N ILE A 134 17.22 -10.69 4.94
CA ILE A 134 15.90 -10.76 4.31
C ILE A 134 16.07 -11.22 2.85
N SER A 135 15.36 -12.31 2.49
CA SER A 135 15.44 -12.96 1.19
C SER A 135 14.06 -13.38 0.70
N PRO A 136 13.85 -13.62 -0.61
CA PRO A 136 12.56 -14.10 -1.11
C PRO A 136 12.17 -15.42 -0.43
N VAL A 137 10.88 -15.58 -0.12
CA VAL A 137 10.32 -16.79 0.51
C VAL A 137 9.87 -17.75 -0.59
N PRO A 138 10.37 -19.00 -0.62
CA PRO A 138 9.84 -20.00 -1.54
C PRO A 138 8.39 -20.34 -1.18
N THR A 139 7.55 -20.57 -2.19
CA THR A 139 6.17 -21.02 -1.98
C THR A 139 6.07 -22.54 -2.17
N GLU A 140 4.87 -23.09 -1.99
CA GLU A 140 4.57 -24.49 -2.35
C GLU A 140 4.64 -24.76 -3.86
N PHE A 141 4.53 -23.71 -4.69
CA PHE A 141 4.65 -23.84 -6.13
C PHE A 141 6.13 -23.89 -6.51
N LYS A 142 6.53 -24.98 -7.18
CA LYS A 142 7.88 -25.13 -7.71
C LYS A 142 8.24 -23.90 -8.55
N ASN A 143 9.47 -23.41 -8.38
CA ASN A 143 10.05 -22.25 -9.07
C ASN A 143 9.40 -20.89 -8.75
N LEU A 144 8.45 -20.82 -7.82
CA LEU A 144 7.86 -19.55 -7.39
C LEU A 144 8.43 -19.12 -6.03
N SER A 145 8.91 -17.89 -5.97
CA SER A 145 9.24 -17.21 -4.72
C SER A 145 8.43 -15.93 -4.61
N VAL A 146 8.19 -15.48 -3.38
CA VAL A 146 7.54 -14.21 -3.10
C VAL A 146 8.40 -13.30 -2.24
N TRP A 147 8.25 -12.00 -2.45
CA TRP A 147 8.79 -10.97 -1.56
C TRP A 147 7.62 -10.22 -0.91
N PRO A 148 7.29 -10.52 0.36
CA PRO A 148 6.23 -9.85 1.09
C PRO A 148 6.45 -8.34 1.24
N ALA A 149 5.38 -7.56 1.35
CA ALA A 149 5.48 -6.12 1.39
C ALA A 149 6.12 -5.62 2.69
N ARG A 150 5.85 -6.32 3.80
CA ARG A 150 6.40 -6.00 5.12
C ARG A 150 7.93 -5.99 5.16
N TYR A 151 8.58 -6.65 4.22
CA TYR A 151 10.04 -6.70 4.15
C TYR A 151 10.62 -5.32 3.82
N PHE A 152 9.89 -4.51 3.06
CA PHE A 152 10.29 -3.13 2.79
C PHE A 152 10.19 -2.24 4.03
N ASP A 153 9.21 -2.50 4.91
CA ASP A 153 9.07 -1.78 6.18
C ASP A 153 10.22 -2.12 7.14
N LEU A 154 10.61 -3.39 7.21
CA LEU A 154 11.71 -3.86 8.08
C LEU A 154 13.06 -3.29 7.66
N LEU A 155 13.31 -3.16 6.36
CA LEU A 155 14.56 -2.62 5.84
C LEU A 155 14.68 -1.10 6.00
N LYS A 156 13.59 -0.40 6.39
CA LYS A 156 13.49 1.07 6.54
C LYS A 156 13.91 1.90 5.31
N GLN A 157 14.31 1.24 4.23
CA GLN A 157 14.74 1.81 2.97
C GLN A 157 14.37 0.87 1.83
N MET A 158 13.56 1.36 0.90
CA MET A 158 13.27 0.67 -0.34
C MET A 158 14.45 0.90 -1.31
N ASN A 159 15.57 0.20 -1.12
CA ASN A 159 16.59 0.11 -2.19
C ASN A 159 16.15 -0.90 -3.25
N LEU A 160 15.05 -0.56 -3.93
CA LEU A 160 14.41 -1.40 -4.92
C LEU A 160 15.36 -1.73 -6.07
N ARG A 161 16.23 -0.79 -6.48
CA ARG A 161 17.17 -1.02 -7.56
C ARG A 161 18.14 -2.15 -7.25
N SER A 162 18.85 -2.08 -6.13
CA SER A 162 19.80 -3.15 -5.75
C SER A 162 19.11 -4.49 -5.51
N LEU A 163 17.89 -4.48 -4.96
CA LEU A 163 17.08 -5.68 -4.81
C LEU A 163 16.75 -6.32 -6.17
N LEU A 164 16.27 -5.52 -7.12
CA LEU A 164 15.92 -6.00 -8.46
C LEU A 164 17.14 -6.41 -9.27
N ASP A 165 18.28 -5.73 -9.11
CA ASP A 165 19.55 -6.13 -9.75
C ASP A 165 20.03 -7.48 -9.22
N ALA A 166 19.85 -7.76 -7.93
CA ALA A 166 20.13 -9.07 -7.35
C ALA A 166 19.13 -10.14 -7.82
N ALA A 167 17.85 -9.80 -7.86
CA ALA A 167 16.79 -10.71 -8.32
C ALA A 167 16.94 -11.08 -9.80
N ASN A 168 17.30 -10.12 -10.67
CA ASN A 168 17.51 -10.34 -12.11
C ASN A 168 18.62 -11.36 -12.42
N LYS A 169 19.51 -11.64 -11.48
CA LYS A 169 20.55 -12.67 -11.64
C LYS A 169 20.06 -14.09 -11.31
N LYS A 170 18.92 -14.21 -10.62
CA LYS A 170 18.41 -15.46 -10.05
C LYS A 170 17.08 -15.89 -10.65
N TYR A 171 16.26 -14.94 -11.13
CA TYR A 171 14.91 -15.19 -11.57
C TYR A 171 14.74 -14.84 -13.05
N ASP A 172 14.15 -15.77 -13.80
CA ASP A 172 13.79 -15.59 -15.21
C ASP A 172 12.64 -14.60 -15.36
N HIS A 173 11.74 -14.57 -14.37
CA HIS A 173 10.57 -13.70 -14.31
C HIS A 173 10.48 -12.99 -12.96
N ILE A 174 10.19 -11.70 -12.95
CA ILE A 174 10.01 -10.85 -11.79
C ILE A 174 8.80 -9.96 -12.03
N LEU A 175 7.78 -10.13 -11.18
CA LEU A 175 6.55 -9.35 -11.22
C LEU A 175 6.49 -8.43 -10.02
N LEU A 176 6.28 -7.13 -10.24
CA LEU A 176 6.03 -6.15 -9.17
C LEU A 176 4.54 -5.88 -9.07
N TYR A 177 3.94 -6.28 -7.96
CA TYR A 177 2.53 -6.02 -7.66
C TYR A 177 2.35 -4.66 -7.01
N ALA A 178 1.80 -3.70 -7.77
CA ALA A 178 1.56 -2.32 -7.31
C ALA A 178 0.12 -1.87 -7.61
N PRO A 179 -0.88 -2.33 -6.82
CA PRO A 179 -2.28 -2.07 -7.11
C PRO A 179 -2.71 -0.61 -6.82
N TYR A 180 -1.83 0.20 -6.25
CA TYR A 180 -2.07 1.60 -5.87
C TYR A 180 -0.90 2.51 -6.26
N LEU A 181 -0.26 2.24 -7.41
CA LEU A 181 1.01 2.88 -7.76
C LEU A 181 0.94 4.42 -7.69
N THR A 182 -0.18 5.01 -8.09
CA THR A 182 -0.37 6.48 -8.14
C THR A 182 -0.26 7.17 -6.78
N VAL A 183 -0.53 6.46 -5.69
CA VAL A 183 -0.51 7.03 -4.32
C VAL A 183 0.68 6.56 -3.48
N LEU A 184 1.55 5.69 -4.01
CA LEU A 184 2.78 5.31 -3.33
C LEU A 184 3.77 6.49 -3.29
N ALA A 185 4.48 6.64 -2.17
CA ALA A 185 5.51 7.66 -2.02
C ALA A 185 6.62 7.48 -3.07
N ASP A 186 7.09 6.23 -3.24
CA ASP A 186 8.22 5.88 -4.10
C ASP A 186 7.81 5.54 -5.54
N ARG A 187 6.61 5.96 -5.97
CA ARG A 187 6.02 5.60 -7.27
C ARG A 187 6.91 5.89 -8.49
N LYS A 188 7.69 6.98 -8.45
CA LYS A 188 8.65 7.31 -9.52
C LYS A 188 9.84 6.36 -9.54
N GLN A 189 10.35 5.98 -8.36
CA GLN A 189 11.42 5.01 -8.24
C GLN A 189 10.95 3.63 -8.70
N ILE A 190 9.75 3.20 -8.29
CA ILE A 190 9.14 1.94 -8.73
C ILE A 190 9.00 1.90 -10.26
N ALA A 191 8.42 2.94 -10.86
CA ALA A 191 8.24 3.03 -12.31
C ALA A 191 9.58 3.01 -13.07
N SER A 192 10.54 3.85 -12.65
CA SER A 192 11.87 3.94 -13.30
C SER A 192 12.72 2.67 -13.15
N CYS A 193 12.57 1.91 -12.06
CA CYS A 193 13.28 0.65 -11.90
C CYS A 193 12.71 -0.46 -12.78
N SER A 194 11.40 -0.45 -13.02
CA SER A 194 10.71 -1.53 -13.71
C SER A 194 10.91 -1.53 -15.24
N LYS A 195 11.10 -0.35 -15.85
CA LYS A 195 11.28 -0.12 -17.31
C LYS A 195 10.13 -0.56 -18.22
N GLN A 196 9.32 -1.53 -17.81
CA GLN A 196 8.15 -2.01 -18.52
C GLN A 196 7.01 -2.32 -17.55
N ALA A 197 5.78 -2.07 -17.98
CA ALA A 197 4.58 -2.21 -17.16
C ALA A 197 3.38 -2.74 -17.94
N ILE A 198 2.48 -3.40 -17.22
CA ILE A 198 1.11 -3.69 -17.63
C ILE A 198 0.19 -2.86 -16.74
N ILE A 199 -0.70 -2.10 -17.36
CA ILE A 199 -1.67 -1.26 -16.66
C ILE A 199 -2.97 -2.05 -16.51
N PHE A 200 -3.54 -2.01 -15.31
CA PHE A 200 -4.88 -2.51 -15.03
C PHE A 200 -5.75 -1.35 -14.61
N CYS A 201 -6.73 -0.97 -15.44
CA CYS A 201 -7.60 0.18 -15.18
C CYS A 201 -8.97 0.00 -15.85
N LYS A 202 -10.05 0.12 -15.08
CA LYS A 202 -11.43 0.15 -15.61
C LYS A 202 -11.94 1.56 -15.93
N ASP A 203 -11.21 2.58 -15.51
CA ASP A 203 -11.59 3.99 -15.51
C ASP A 203 -10.54 4.83 -16.27
N ASP A 204 -11.01 5.59 -17.25
CA ASP A 204 -10.16 6.34 -18.20
C ASP A 204 -9.38 7.48 -17.52
N GLU A 205 -9.92 8.12 -16.50
CA GLU A 205 -9.25 9.23 -15.80
C GLU A 205 -8.05 8.70 -14.98
N LYS A 206 -8.29 7.63 -14.23
CA LYS A 206 -7.25 6.93 -13.45
C LYS A 206 -6.18 6.33 -14.37
N SER A 207 -6.58 5.83 -15.53
CA SER A 207 -5.64 5.36 -16.57
C SER A 207 -4.74 6.49 -17.04
N THR A 208 -5.28 7.69 -17.25
CA THR A 208 -4.51 8.86 -17.71
C THR A 208 -3.43 9.27 -16.70
N GLN A 209 -3.73 9.32 -15.41
CA GLN A 209 -2.75 9.64 -14.37
C GLN A 209 -1.62 8.59 -14.32
N LEU A 210 -1.98 7.31 -14.39
CA LEU A 210 -1.03 6.21 -14.33
C LEU A 210 -0.13 6.17 -15.58
N ARG A 211 -0.70 6.34 -16.77
CA ARG A 211 0.04 6.46 -18.04
C ARG A 211 1.03 7.63 -17.99
N ARG A 212 0.60 8.78 -17.47
CA ARG A 212 1.46 9.96 -17.33
C ARG A 212 2.65 9.67 -16.43
N LEU A 213 2.41 9.06 -15.26
CA LEU A 213 3.47 8.65 -14.33
C LEU A 213 4.48 7.73 -15.01
N LEU A 214 4.00 6.67 -15.68
CA LEU A 214 4.87 5.68 -16.33
C LEU A 214 5.68 6.29 -17.47
N LYS A 215 5.05 7.13 -18.31
CA LYS A 215 5.74 7.87 -19.39
C LYS A 215 6.79 8.84 -18.86
N THR A 216 6.52 9.57 -17.78
CA THR A 216 7.50 10.47 -17.16
C THR A 216 8.71 9.72 -16.59
N CYS A 217 8.59 8.43 -16.32
CA CYS A 217 9.68 7.59 -15.80
C CYS A 217 10.28 6.65 -16.86
N ASP A 218 10.03 6.91 -18.15
CA ASP A 218 10.47 6.08 -19.28
C ASP A 218 10.11 4.59 -19.15
N CYS A 219 8.99 4.30 -18.49
CA CYS A 219 8.48 2.95 -18.33
C CYS A 219 7.54 2.59 -19.50
N LYS A 220 7.97 1.66 -20.36
CA LYS A 220 7.22 1.19 -21.52
C LYS A 220 5.95 0.46 -21.09
N ILE A 221 4.80 0.90 -21.58
CA ILE A 221 3.53 0.19 -21.36
C ILE A 221 3.45 -0.93 -22.39
N LEU A 222 3.43 -2.19 -21.93
CA LEU A 222 3.36 -3.38 -22.78
C LEU A 222 1.92 -3.70 -23.18
N LEU A 223 0.99 -3.53 -22.24
CA LEU A 223 -0.41 -3.86 -22.38
C LEU A 223 -1.24 -3.04 -21.38
N GLU A 224 -2.51 -2.84 -21.73
CA GLU A 224 -3.54 -2.30 -20.84
C GLU A 224 -4.68 -3.29 -20.76
N ALA A 225 -5.05 -3.68 -19.55
CA ALA A 225 -5.97 -4.76 -19.23
C ALA A 225 -7.13 -4.27 -18.32
#